data_AF-A0A0P4VH25-F1
#
_entry.id   AF-A0A0P4VH25-F1
#
_cell.length_a   1.000
_cell.length_b   1.000
_cell.length_c   1.000
_cell.angle_alpha   90.00
_cell.angle_beta   90.00
_cell.angle_gamma   90.00
#
_symmetry.space_group_name_H-M   'P 1'
#
loop_
_entity.id
_entity.type
_entity.pdbx_description
1 polymer ?
#
loop_
_entity_poly.entity_id
_entity_poly.type
_entity_poly.pdbx_seq_one_letter_code
_entity_poly.pdbx_strand_id
1 'polypeptide(L)'
;MESLANNVAGTDGDGGGGQQRLAVLSYEQVRRLHDLMDEVVCVHGRGNFPTLEVRLKDLVNVVRSKLEAETRSGGAGLKVRDIRLNGGAASHVLATESTPYNDLDLIFGVELSGGRNFDRVKTAVLSSLFDLLPDGVSRKRITTCSMKEAYVGKMVKVNHDGDRWSLISLGNSRGHRNVELKFVDSMKRPFEFSVDSFQIVLDSLLLFYECSELAISENFYPTVVGESVYGDFQEALYHLHKKLIATSHPEEIRGGGLLKYCNLLVRSYKPADPDRIKILERYMCSRFFIDFPDIGQQRIKLEGYLWNHFVGGPDDELLKYQYLMILHSVVEESTVCLMGHERRQTLCLIEELACTVLCNEQNRYSMQHAAPIPTPPIIFAGGYYYAPILSAQPCTCTSYMTCTS
;
A
#
# COMPACT_ATOMS: atom_id res chain seq x y z
N MET A 1 -0.73 8.03 -53.91
CA MET A 1 -1.16 6.90 -54.74
C MET A 1 -0.68 5.66 -54.04
N GLU A 2 -1.44 5.19 -53.08
CA GLU A 2 -2.44 4.12 -53.27
C GLU A 2 -1.82 2.73 -53.25
N SER A 3 -2.52 1.86 -52.53
CA SER A 3 -2.37 0.41 -52.47
C SER A 3 -1.19 -0.13 -51.67
N LEU A 4 -1.50 -0.51 -50.43
CA LEU A 4 -1.25 -1.86 -49.91
C LEU A 4 -2.34 -2.11 -48.86
N ALA A 5 -3.58 -2.18 -49.35
CA ALA A 5 -4.72 -2.71 -48.63
C ALA A 5 -4.97 -4.15 -49.09
N ASN A 6 -5.50 -4.97 -48.18
CA ASN A 6 -5.97 -6.35 -48.32
C ASN A 6 -4.93 -7.47 -48.28
N ASN A 7 -4.78 -8.06 -47.10
CA ASN A 7 -5.12 -9.48 -46.90
C ASN A 7 -5.20 -9.84 -45.42
N VAL A 8 -6.37 -9.63 -44.82
CA VAL A 8 -6.87 -10.48 -43.73
C VAL A 8 -8.37 -10.67 -44.01
N ALA A 9 -8.69 -11.67 -44.83
CA ALA A 9 -10.05 -12.16 -44.98
C ALA A 9 -10.37 -13.07 -43.79
N GLY A 10 -11.47 -12.78 -43.13
CA GLY A 10 -11.91 -13.40 -41.89
C GLY A 10 -12.34 -14.86 -42.03
N THR A 11 -12.24 -15.54 -40.91
CA THR A 11 -13.06 -16.69 -40.57
C THR A 11 -14.03 -16.25 -39.48
N ASP A 12 -15.30 -16.06 -39.84
CA ASP A 12 -16.40 -15.93 -38.90
C ASP A 12 -16.71 -17.28 -38.26
N GLY A 13 -16.91 -17.28 -36.95
CA GLY A 13 -17.55 -18.37 -36.21
C GLY A 13 -16.82 -18.81 -34.93
N ASP A 14 -16.94 -18.03 -33.85
CA ASP A 14 -17.53 -18.48 -32.57
C ASP A 14 -17.51 -17.31 -31.56
N GLY A 15 -18.63 -17.07 -30.88
CA GLY A 15 -18.84 -15.96 -29.94
C GLY A 15 -18.18 -16.20 -28.59
N GLY A 16 -16.87 -16.42 -28.57
CA GLY A 16 -16.07 -16.40 -27.35
C GLY A 16 -15.68 -14.96 -27.01
N GLY A 17 -16.26 -14.38 -25.97
CA GLY A 17 -15.79 -13.11 -25.40
C GLY A 17 -14.33 -13.28 -24.96
N GLY A 18 -13.40 -12.96 -25.85
CA GLY A 18 -11.97 -13.07 -25.58
C GLY A 18 -11.62 -12.10 -24.45
N GLN A 19 -11.25 -12.64 -23.29
CA GLN A 19 -10.82 -11.86 -22.13
C GLN A 19 -9.65 -10.97 -22.54
N GLN A 20 -9.94 -9.69 -22.77
CA GLN A 20 -8.92 -8.76 -23.24
C GLN A 20 -8.23 -8.17 -22.01
N ARG A 21 -7.14 -8.81 -21.58
CA ARG A 21 -6.39 -8.40 -20.39
C ARG A 21 -5.68 -7.05 -20.52
N LEU A 22 -5.49 -6.56 -21.75
CA LEU A 22 -4.74 -5.34 -22.06
C LEU A 22 -5.69 -4.24 -22.53
N ALA A 23 -5.45 -3.01 -22.09
CA ALA A 23 -6.12 -1.83 -22.61
C ALA A 23 -5.14 -0.66 -22.77
N VAL A 24 -5.38 0.17 -23.77
CA VAL A 24 -4.66 1.43 -23.96
C VAL A 24 -5.28 2.49 -23.07
N LEU A 25 -4.45 3.21 -22.30
CA LEU A 25 -4.91 4.28 -21.43
C LEU A 25 -5.36 5.49 -22.27
N SER A 26 -6.45 6.12 -21.83
CA SER A 26 -6.89 7.41 -22.35
C SER A 26 -5.93 8.52 -21.97
N TYR A 27 -5.98 9.66 -22.68
CA TYR A 27 -5.18 10.83 -22.35
C TYR A 27 -5.33 11.27 -20.88
N GLU A 28 -6.56 11.28 -20.33
CA GLU A 28 -6.78 11.67 -18.93
C GLU A 28 -6.05 10.75 -17.95
N GLN A 29 -6.02 9.44 -18.23
CA GLN A 29 -5.32 8.45 -17.42
C GLN A 29 -3.80 8.60 -17.58
N VAL A 30 -3.30 8.85 -18.79
CA VAL A 30 -1.87 9.14 -19.03
C VAL A 30 -1.44 10.42 -18.32
N ARG A 31 -2.29 11.46 -18.31
CA ARG A 31 -2.03 12.71 -17.59
C ARG A 31 -1.97 12.47 -16.08
N ARG A 32 -2.90 11.71 -15.50
CA ARG A 32 -2.86 11.33 -14.08
C ARG A 32 -1.63 10.49 -13.74
N LEU A 33 -1.23 9.57 -14.63
CA LEU A 33 0.00 8.81 -14.48
C LEU A 33 1.23 9.71 -14.52
N HIS A 34 1.27 10.69 -15.43
CA HIS A 34 2.33 11.67 -15.51
C HIS A 34 2.45 12.49 -14.22
N ASP A 35 1.34 13.03 -13.73
CA ASP A 35 1.28 13.81 -12.48
C ASP A 35 1.82 12.97 -11.30
N LEU A 36 1.42 11.69 -11.21
CA LEU A 36 1.90 10.76 -10.18
C LEU A 36 3.41 10.46 -10.32
N MET A 37 3.91 10.31 -11.55
CA MET A 37 5.33 10.04 -11.81
C MET A 37 6.23 11.27 -11.60
N ASP A 38 5.68 12.48 -11.73
CA ASP A 38 6.38 13.74 -11.47
C ASP A 38 6.28 14.19 -9.99
N GLU A 39 5.42 13.54 -9.19
CA GLU A 39 5.29 13.80 -7.76
C GLU A 39 6.62 13.58 -7.02
N VAL A 40 6.97 14.54 -6.15
CA VAL A 40 8.11 14.42 -5.24
C VAL A 40 7.73 13.55 -4.06
N VAL A 41 8.40 12.41 -3.93
CA VAL A 41 8.21 11.48 -2.82
C VAL A 41 9.30 11.68 -1.78
N CYS A 42 8.89 11.79 -0.51
CA CYS A 42 9.77 12.00 0.63
C CYS A 42 10.09 10.67 1.34
N VAL A 43 11.28 10.11 1.10
CA VAL A 43 11.77 8.93 1.81
C VAL A 43 12.52 9.37 3.07
N HIS A 44 11.86 9.29 4.21
CA HIS A 44 12.41 9.73 5.49
C HIS A 44 13.51 8.81 6.00
N GLY A 45 14.67 9.40 6.32
CA GLY A 45 15.77 8.71 6.97
C GLY A 45 15.55 8.57 8.48
N ARG A 46 15.87 7.40 9.04
CA ARG A 46 15.89 7.18 10.49
C ARG A 46 17.14 7.80 11.13
N GLY A 47 17.00 8.28 12.37
CA GLY A 47 18.09 8.90 13.12
C GLY A 47 18.50 10.23 12.51
N ASN A 48 19.80 10.41 12.27
CA ASN A 48 20.36 11.66 11.73
C ASN A 48 20.48 11.66 10.18
N PHE A 49 19.87 10.69 9.50
CA PHE A 49 19.86 10.65 8.04
C PHE A 49 18.82 11.65 7.49
N PRO A 50 19.16 12.42 6.43
CA PRO A 50 18.24 13.39 5.86
C PRO A 50 17.04 12.71 5.19
N THR A 51 15.97 13.46 4.96
CA THR A 51 14.88 13.01 4.08
C THR A 51 15.35 13.09 2.62
N LEU A 52 15.13 12.03 1.85
CA LEU A 52 15.34 12.04 0.40
C LEU A 52 14.08 12.60 -0.26
N GLU A 53 14.22 13.69 -0.99
CA GLU A 53 13.14 14.29 -1.79
C GLU A 53 13.44 14.02 -3.27
N VAL A 54 12.72 13.08 -3.86
CA VAL A 54 12.98 12.61 -5.22
C VAL A 54 11.68 12.44 -5.98
N ARG A 55 11.64 12.86 -7.26
CA ARG A 55 10.49 12.55 -8.11
C ARG A 55 10.43 11.06 -8.39
N LEU A 56 9.22 10.49 -8.43
CA LEU A 56 9.07 9.05 -8.61
C LEU A 56 9.75 8.54 -9.90
N LYS A 57 9.65 9.30 -11.00
CA LYS A 57 10.35 8.99 -12.26
C LYS A 57 11.87 8.96 -12.12
N ASP A 58 12.45 9.87 -11.34
CA ASP A 58 13.90 9.96 -11.14
C ASP A 58 14.39 8.78 -10.30
N LEU A 59 13.64 8.41 -9.25
CA LEU A 59 13.92 7.20 -8.46
C LEU A 59 13.88 5.93 -9.32
N VAL A 60 12.84 5.77 -10.14
CA VAL A 60 12.70 4.61 -11.04
C VAL A 60 13.86 4.54 -12.02
N ASN A 61 14.25 5.65 -12.64
CA ASN A 61 15.34 5.71 -13.61
C ASN A 61 16.71 5.40 -12.98
N VAL A 62 16.99 5.92 -11.78
CA VAL A 62 18.24 5.61 -11.06
C VAL A 62 18.30 4.12 -10.70
N VAL A 63 17.20 3.56 -10.19
CA VAL A 63 17.13 2.12 -9.85
C VAL A 63 17.30 1.25 -11.10
N ARG A 64 16.60 1.57 -12.19
CA ARG A 64 16.74 0.87 -13.48
C ARG A 64 18.18 0.90 -13.96
N SER A 65 18.79 2.08 -13.99
CA SER A 65 20.18 2.27 -14.44
C SER A 65 21.16 1.44 -13.61
N LYS A 66 20.99 1.37 -12.28
CA LYS A 66 21.85 0.56 -11.40
C LYS A 66 21.63 -0.95 -11.58
N LEU A 67 20.40 -1.37 -11.90
CA LEU A 67 20.11 -2.78 -12.18
C LEU A 67 20.77 -3.23 -13.49
N GLU A 68 20.67 -2.41 -14.53
CA GLU A 68 21.18 -2.74 -15.87
C GLU A 68 22.70 -2.54 -16.01
N ALA A 69 23.28 -1.59 -15.26
CA ALA A 69 24.72 -1.32 -15.29
C ALA A 69 25.57 -2.58 -15.00
N GLU A 70 26.72 -2.67 -15.67
CA GLU A 70 27.61 -3.82 -15.55
C GLU A 70 28.11 -4.03 -14.11
N THR A 71 28.34 -5.30 -13.74
CA THR A 71 28.89 -5.63 -12.42
C THR A 71 30.27 -5.01 -12.19
N ARG A 72 31.06 -4.77 -13.25
CA ARG A 72 32.39 -4.15 -13.16
C ARG A 72 32.32 -2.67 -12.78
N SER A 73 31.25 -1.97 -13.16
CA SER A 73 30.99 -0.57 -12.82
C SER A 73 30.16 -0.41 -11.54
N GLY A 74 29.99 -1.49 -10.75
CA GLY A 74 29.23 -1.47 -9.50
C GLY A 74 27.71 -1.59 -9.69
N GLY A 75 27.22 -1.98 -10.86
CA GLY A 75 25.81 -2.28 -11.12
C GLY A 75 25.45 -3.75 -10.87
N ALA A 76 24.17 -4.11 -11.06
CA ALA A 76 23.71 -5.48 -10.84
C ALA A 76 23.96 -6.41 -12.05
N GLY A 77 24.13 -5.88 -13.26
CA GLY A 77 24.25 -6.64 -14.50
C GLY A 77 23.01 -7.50 -14.76
N LEU A 78 21.82 -6.98 -14.42
CA LEU A 78 20.55 -7.66 -14.59
C LEU A 78 19.75 -7.00 -15.72
N LYS A 79 19.07 -7.82 -16.52
CA LYS A 79 18.14 -7.32 -17.53
C LYS A 79 16.81 -6.98 -16.86
N VAL A 80 16.36 -5.73 -17.01
CA VAL A 80 14.99 -5.31 -16.67
C VAL A 80 14.12 -5.51 -17.91
N ARG A 81 13.08 -6.35 -17.79
CA ARG A 81 12.15 -6.70 -18.88
C ARG A 81 11.10 -5.61 -19.08
N ASP A 82 10.55 -5.13 -17.97
CA ASP A 82 9.53 -4.10 -17.91
C ASP A 82 9.49 -3.47 -16.52
N ILE A 83 8.94 -2.25 -16.43
CA ILE A 83 8.64 -1.57 -15.17
C ILE A 83 7.15 -1.26 -15.14
N ARG A 84 6.48 -1.58 -14.04
CA ARG A 84 5.03 -1.45 -13.91
C ARG A 84 4.64 -0.74 -12.62
N LEU A 85 3.65 0.13 -12.68
CA LEU A 85 2.93 0.64 -11.52
C LEU A 85 1.83 -0.37 -11.14
N ASN A 86 1.73 -0.73 -9.87
CA ASN A 86 0.75 -1.69 -9.36
C ASN A 86 -0.04 -1.11 -8.18
N GLY A 87 -0.96 -1.91 -7.63
CA GLY A 87 -1.62 -1.63 -6.37
C GLY A 87 -2.62 -0.48 -6.45
N GLY A 88 -2.87 0.16 -5.30
CA GLY A 88 -3.86 1.24 -5.21
C GLY A 88 -3.54 2.45 -6.11
N ALA A 89 -2.26 2.69 -6.39
CA ALA A 89 -1.81 3.76 -7.27
C ALA A 89 -2.23 3.52 -8.74
N ALA A 90 -2.11 2.28 -9.23
CA ALA A 90 -2.59 1.93 -10.56
C ALA A 90 -4.11 2.09 -10.67
N SER A 91 -4.86 1.64 -9.65
CA SER A 91 -6.32 1.83 -9.60
C SER A 91 -6.70 3.31 -9.55
N HIS A 92 -5.95 4.15 -8.81
CA HIS A 92 -6.15 5.60 -8.78
C HIS A 92 -5.95 6.26 -10.15
N VAL A 93 -4.92 5.83 -10.89
CA VAL A 93 -4.68 6.33 -12.25
C VAL A 93 -5.83 5.98 -13.19
N LEU A 94 -6.43 4.80 -13.04
CA LEU A 94 -7.50 4.31 -13.93
C LEU A 94 -8.91 4.78 -13.54
N ALA A 95 -9.18 5.00 -12.26
CA ALA A 95 -10.49 5.39 -11.74
C ALA A 95 -10.95 6.76 -12.25
N THR A 96 -12.26 6.99 -12.38
CA THR A 96 -12.81 8.30 -12.72
C THR A 96 -12.74 9.29 -11.55
N GLU A 97 -12.76 8.79 -10.32
CA GLU A 97 -12.72 9.59 -9.09
C GLU A 97 -11.38 9.40 -8.38
N SER A 98 -10.94 10.41 -7.63
CA SER A 98 -9.73 10.33 -6.83
C SER A 98 -9.91 9.31 -5.70
N THR A 99 -9.38 8.10 -5.90
CA THR A 99 -9.35 7.07 -4.85
C THR A 99 -8.07 7.20 -4.03
N PRO A 100 -8.14 7.26 -2.69
CA PRO A 100 -6.94 7.28 -1.87
C PRO A 100 -6.18 5.95 -2.00
N TYR A 101 -4.86 6.04 -2.09
CA TYR A 101 -3.93 4.91 -2.04
C TYR A 101 -2.86 5.17 -0.98
N ASN A 102 -2.39 4.10 -0.35
CA ASN A 102 -1.48 4.19 0.80
C ASN A 102 -0.01 4.08 0.38
N ASP A 103 0.27 3.19 -0.57
CA ASP A 103 1.63 2.85 -1.01
C ASP A 103 1.78 3.06 -2.52
N LEU A 104 3.00 3.37 -2.96
CA LEU A 104 3.43 3.42 -4.35
C LEU A 104 4.14 2.10 -4.69
N ASP A 105 3.40 1.17 -5.28
CA ASP A 105 3.91 -0.16 -5.64
C ASP A 105 4.51 -0.16 -7.06
N LEU A 106 5.81 -0.36 -7.16
CA LEU A 106 6.53 -0.48 -8.42
C LEU A 106 7.05 -1.90 -8.62
N ILE A 107 6.71 -2.51 -9.74
CA ILE A 107 7.20 -3.83 -10.14
C ILE A 107 8.26 -3.67 -11.22
N PHE A 108 9.46 -4.19 -10.96
CA PHE A 108 10.53 -4.36 -11.93
C PHE A 108 10.56 -5.83 -12.35
N GLY A 109 10.21 -6.11 -13.59
CA GLY A 109 10.39 -7.44 -14.17
C GLY A 109 11.88 -7.71 -14.37
N VAL A 110 12.47 -8.62 -13.59
CA VAL A 110 13.91 -8.90 -13.63
C VAL A 110 14.17 -10.39 -13.70
N GLU A 111 15.27 -10.79 -14.33
CA GLU A 111 15.69 -12.19 -14.33
C GLU A 111 16.50 -12.54 -13.07
N LEU A 112 15.92 -13.35 -12.19
CA LEU A 112 16.53 -13.74 -10.92
C LEU A 112 17.12 -15.15 -10.98
N SER A 113 17.62 -15.59 -12.13
CA SER A 113 18.12 -16.95 -12.36
C SER A 113 19.18 -17.42 -11.35
N GLY A 114 20.05 -16.53 -10.86
CA GLY A 114 21.11 -16.84 -9.89
C GLY A 114 20.83 -16.39 -8.44
N GLY A 115 21.25 -17.19 -7.45
CA GLY A 115 21.05 -16.87 -6.02
C GLY A 115 21.68 -15.55 -5.55
N ARG A 116 22.77 -15.11 -6.21
CA ARG A 116 23.43 -13.81 -5.97
C ARG A 116 22.65 -12.62 -6.56
N ASN A 117 21.69 -12.85 -7.45
CA ASN A 117 20.93 -11.77 -8.10
C ASN A 117 20.13 -10.97 -7.06
N PHE A 118 19.61 -11.63 -6.01
CA PHE A 118 18.94 -10.95 -4.90
C PHE A 118 19.85 -9.97 -4.16
N ASP A 119 21.10 -10.36 -3.88
CA ASP A 119 22.06 -9.48 -3.21
C ASP A 119 22.48 -8.31 -4.12
N ARG A 120 22.56 -8.56 -5.43
CA ARG A 120 22.83 -7.54 -6.44
C ARG A 120 21.69 -6.54 -6.56
N VAL A 121 20.43 -6.99 -6.59
CA VAL A 121 19.23 -6.12 -6.53
C VAL A 121 19.26 -5.26 -5.28
N LYS A 122 19.48 -5.88 -4.11
CA LYS A 122 19.59 -5.15 -2.85
C LYS A 122 20.68 -4.08 -2.91
N THR A 123 21.85 -4.43 -3.43
CA THR A 123 22.98 -3.50 -3.55
C THR A 123 22.65 -2.36 -4.51
N ALA A 124 22.06 -2.65 -5.67
CA ALA A 124 21.66 -1.65 -6.65
C ALA A 124 20.66 -0.63 -6.07
N VAL A 125 19.66 -1.09 -5.31
CA VAL A 125 18.69 -0.19 -4.65
C VAL A 125 19.37 0.66 -3.59
N LEU A 126 20.21 0.07 -2.72
CA LEU A 126 20.92 0.83 -1.68
C LEU A 126 21.91 1.84 -2.27
N SER A 127 22.58 1.49 -3.36
CA SER A 127 23.43 2.41 -4.13
C SER A 127 22.63 3.51 -4.81
N SER A 128 21.42 3.22 -5.28
CA SER A 128 20.51 4.22 -5.85
C SER A 128 20.12 5.26 -4.79
N LEU A 129 19.74 4.81 -3.59
CA LEU A 129 19.44 5.70 -2.46
C LEU A 129 20.64 6.55 -2.05
N PHE A 130 21.85 5.99 -2.15
CA PHE A 130 23.08 6.71 -1.82
C PHE A 130 23.37 7.82 -2.84
N ASP A 131 23.11 7.58 -4.12
CA ASP A 131 23.30 8.57 -5.18
C ASP A 131 22.30 9.73 -5.04
N LEU A 132 21.09 9.43 -4.56
CA LEU A 132 20.01 10.38 -4.28
C LEU A 132 20.17 11.20 -2.99
N LEU A 133 21.26 10.99 -2.22
CA LEU A 133 21.51 11.81 -1.03
C LEU A 133 21.72 13.29 -1.39
N PRO A 134 21.09 14.23 -0.67
CA PRO A 134 21.23 15.66 -0.93
C PRO A 134 22.68 16.15 -0.94
N ASP A 135 22.91 17.23 -1.69
CA ASP A 135 24.20 17.91 -1.71
C ASP A 135 24.55 18.45 -0.31
N GLY A 136 25.80 18.22 0.11
CA GLY A 136 26.29 18.59 1.45
C GLY A 136 26.33 17.43 2.47
N VAL A 137 25.76 16.27 2.16
CA VAL A 137 25.90 15.08 3.01
C VAL A 137 27.30 14.48 2.85
N SER A 138 28.01 14.25 3.97
CA SER A 138 29.32 13.59 3.95
C SER A 138 29.20 12.11 3.60
N ARG A 139 29.49 11.79 2.33
CA ARG A 139 29.41 10.43 1.78
C ARG A 139 30.53 9.49 2.23
N LYS A 140 31.58 10.00 2.88
CA LYS A 140 32.84 9.25 3.16
C LYS A 140 32.70 8.06 4.13
N ARG A 141 31.71 8.07 5.02
CA ARG A 141 31.51 7.02 6.05
C ARG A 141 30.19 6.27 5.94
N ILE A 142 29.41 6.55 4.89
CA ILE A 142 28.10 5.92 4.71
C ILE A 142 28.32 4.56 4.04
N THR A 143 27.90 3.50 4.74
CA THR A 143 27.97 2.13 4.23
C THR A 143 26.60 1.69 3.71
N THR A 144 26.57 0.62 2.91
CA THR A 144 25.31 0.00 2.45
C THR A 144 24.45 -0.51 3.63
N CYS A 145 25.07 -0.99 4.71
CA CYS A 145 24.36 -1.35 5.93
C CYS A 145 23.69 -0.15 6.59
N SER A 146 24.39 0.99 6.66
CA SER A 146 23.82 2.24 7.20
C SER A 146 22.63 2.73 6.36
N MET A 147 22.73 2.67 5.03
CA MET A 147 21.63 3.03 4.12
C MET A 147 20.40 2.13 4.32
N LYS A 148 20.64 0.82 4.48
CA LYS A 148 19.57 -0.15 4.79
C LYS A 148 18.85 0.23 6.08
N GLU A 149 19.59 0.46 7.17
CA GLU A 149 18.99 0.76 8.47
C GLU A 149 18.27 2.11 8.50
N ALA A 150 18.78 3.08 7.73
CA ALA A 150 18.24 4.43 7.66
C ALA A 150 16.92 4.50 6.87
N TYR A 151 16.85 3.89 5.68
CA TYR A 151 15.77 4.18 4.71
C TYR A 151 14.85 3.00 4.41
N VAL A 152 15.25 1.77 4.76
CA VAL A 152 14.49 0.57 4.40
C VAL A 152 13.63 0.13 5.59
N GLY A 153 12.31 0.20 5.42
CA GLY A 153 11.34 -0.24 6.42
C GLY A 153 11.21 -1.76 6.47
N LYS A 154 11.14 -2.39 5.30
CA LYS A 154 10.89 -3.83 5.14
C LYS A 154 11.62 -4.40 3.94
N MET A 155 12.20 -5.59 4.09
CA MET A 155 12.71 -6.38 2.97
C MET A 155 12.21 -7.81 3.03
N VAL A 156 11.80 -8.33 1.88
CA VAL A 156 11.32 -9.70 1.73
C VAL A 156 12.02 -10.33 0.54
N LYS A 157 12.46 -11.57 0.71
CA LYS A 157 13.03 -12.40 -0.36
C LYS A 157 12.23 -13.69 -0.44
N VAL A 158 11.71 -14.00 -1.62
CA VAL A 158 10.98 -15.25 -1.89
C VAL A 158 11.67 -15.97 -3.05
N ASN A 159 12.04 -17.22 -2.82
CA ASN A 159 12.62 -18.11 -3.81
C ASN A 159 12.24 -19.56 -3.48
N HIS A 160 10.96 -19.90 -3.64
CA HIS A 160 10.40 -21.19 -3.27
C HIS A 160 9.17 -21.50 -4.14
N ASP A 161 8.89 -22.79 -4.41
CA ASP A 161 7.70 -23.25 -5.14
C ASP A 161 7.40 -22.49 -6.45
N GLY A 162 8.42 -22.10 -7.22
CA GLY A 162 8.22 -21.34 -8.46
C GLY A 162 7.92 -19.84 -8.27
N ASP A 163 7.76 -19.36 -7.04
CA ASP A 163 7.79 -17.93 -6.71
C ASP A 163 9.24 -17.47 -6.57
N ARG A 164 9.61 -16.44 -7.35
CA ARG A 164 10.93 -15.84 -7.33
C ARG A 164 10.84 -14.33 -7.45
N TRP A 165 10.89 -13.65 -6.31
CA TRP A 165 10.77 -12.21 -6.24
C TRP A 165 11.38 -11.64 -4.95
N SER A 166 11.71 -10.35 -4.98
CA SER A 166 12.21 -9.58 -3.85
C SER A 166 11.36 -8.33 -3.66
N LEU A 167 11.22 -7.84 -2.44
CA LEU A 167 10.53 -6.59 -2.13
C LEU A 167 11.38 -5.76 -1.18
N ILE A 168 11.50 -4.46 -1.46
CA ILE A 168 12.18 -3.47 -0.63
C ILE A 168 11.21 -2.29 -0.47
N SER A 169 10.67 -2.12 0.74
CA SER A 169 9.79 -1.02 1.11
C SER A 169 10.63 0.12 1.69
N LEU A 170 10.52 1.30 1.07
CA LEU A 170 11.24 2.51 1.40
C LEU A 170 10.37 3.44 2.23
N GLY A 171 10.98 4.04 3.23
CA GLY A 171 10.28 4.90 4.18
C GLY A 171 9.64 4.10 5.31
N ASN A 172 9.35 4.80 6.42
CA ASN A 172 8.68 4.24 7.58
C ASN A 172 8.00 5.33 8.43
N SER A 173 7.71 6.49 7.84
CA SER A 173 7.14 7.62 8.57
C SER A 173 5.62 7.56 8.47
N ARG A 174 4.96 7.46 9.62
CA ARG A 174 3.50 7.49 9.72
C ARG A 174 2.97 8.77 9.09
N GLY A 175 2.00 8.65 8.18
CA GLY A 175 1.35 9.75 7.48
C GLY A 175 1.94 10.04 6.10
N HIS A 176 3.02 9.38 5.71
CA HIS A 176 3.63 9.53 4.39
C HIS A 176 3.47 8.26 3.57
N ARG A 177 3.38 8.41 2.25
CA ARG A 177 3.26 7.30 1.30
C ARG A 177 4.57 6.50 1.29
N ASN A 178 4.48 5.18 1.47
CA ASN A 178 5.65 4.32 1.32
C ASN A 178 5.87 4.03 -0.17
N VAL A 179 7.13 3.79 -0.55
CA VAL A 179 7.46 3.33 -1.90
C VAL A 179 7.90 1.89 -1.82
N GLU A 180 7.16 0.98 -2.43
CA GLU A 180 7.50 -0.44 -2.47
C GLU A 180 8.11 -0.80 -3.82
N LEU A 181 9.39 -1.15 -3.80
CA LEU A 181 10.12 -1.65 -4.97
C LEU A 181 10.09 -3.17 -4.97
N LYS A 182 9.32 -3.76 -5.89
CA LYS A 182 9.16 -5.19 -6.07
C LYS A 182 9.93 -5.65 -7.30
N PHE A 183 10.81 -6.62 -7.15
CA PHE A 183 11.65 -7.18 -8.20
C PHE A 183 11.16 -8.60 -8.50
N VAL A 184 10.50 -8.80 -9.64
CA VAL A 184 9.73 -10.01 -9.92
C VAL A 184 10.33 -10.74 -11.11
N ASP A 185 10.71 -12.00 -10.89
CA ASP A 185 11.01 -12.92 -11.98
C ASP A 185 9.81 -13.79 -12.30
N SER A 186 9.26 -14.45 -11.27
CA SER A 186 8.04 -15.26 -11.33
C SER A 186 7.21 -15.06 -10.07
N MET A 187 5.89 -14.95 -10.23
CA MET A 187 4.93 -14.75 -9.14
C MET A 187 3.63 -15.49 -9.45
N LYS A 188 3.25 -16.41 -8.57
CA LYS A 188 2.04 -17.21 -8.73
C LYS A 188 0.76 -16.42 -8.44
N ARG A 189 0.82 -15.51 -7.47
CA ARG A 189 -0.36 -14.81 -6.92
C ARG A 189 -0.21 -13.30 -7.09
N PRO A 190 -0.51 -12.76 -8.28
CA PRO A 190 -0.23 -11.37 -8.58
C PRO A 190 -1.31 -10.40 -8.07
N PHE A 191 -2.50 -10.89 -7.67
CA PHE A 191 -3.60 -10.06 -7.13
C PHE A 191 -4.44 -10.82 -6.08
N GLU A 192 -5.30 -10.10 -5.36
CA GLU A 192 -6.27 -10.68 -4.41
C GLU A 192 -7.72 -10.45 -4.88
N PHE A 193 -8.05 -9.23 -5.33
CA PHE A 193 -9.35 -8.87 -5.91
C PHE A 193 -9.17 -8.17 -7.26
N SER A 194 -10.25 -8.04 -8.03
CA SER A 194 -10.22 -7.38 -9.34
C SER A 194 -9.78 -5.92 -9.26
N VAL A 195 -10.17 -5.21 -8.19
CA VAL A 195 -9.95 -3.77 -8.02
C VAL A 195 -8.50 -3.38 -7.74
N ASP A 196 -7.65 -4.34 -7.36
CA ASP A 196 -6.21 -4.17 -7.13
C ASP A 196 -5.35 -4.95 -8.14
N SER A 197 -5.96 -5.44 -9.21
CA SER A 197 -5.29 -6.28 -10.22
C SER A 197 -4.62 -5.51 -11.37
N PHE A 198 -4.64 -4.18 -11.33
CA PHE A 198 -4.16 -3.35 -12.43
C PHE A 198 -2.66 -3.15 -12.37
N GLN A 199 -1.99 -3.36 -13.50
CA GLN A 199 -0.58 -3.07 -13.69
C GLN A 199 -0.41 -2.17 -14.92
N ILE A 200 0.18 -0.99 -14.74
CA ILE A 200 0.39 -0.04 -15.84
C ILE A 200 1.85 -0.10 -16.26
N VAL A 201 2.12 -0.43 -17.53
CA VAL A 201 3.48 -0.51 -18.07
C VAL A 201 4.05 0.89 -18.25
N LEU A 202 5.17 1.18 -17.59
CA LEU A 202 5.77 2.52 -17.54
C LEU A 202 6.80 2.77 -18.65
N ASP A 203 7.29 1.72 -19.31
CA ASP A 203 8.40 1.79 -20.27
C ASP A 203 8.22 2.87 -21.35
N SER A 204 7.03 2.95 -21.98
CA SER A 204 6.75 3.96 -23.00
C SER A 204 6.75 5.39 -22.45
N LEU A 205 6.33 5.58 -21.20
CA LEU A 205 6.32 6.88 -20.53
C LEU A 205 7.74 7.29 -20.10
N LEU A 206 8.53 6.34 -19.58
CA LEU A 206 9.93 6.58 -19.20
C LEU A 206 10.78 6.92 -20.44
N LEU A 207 10.59 6.19 -21.55
CA LEU A 207 11.25 6.48 -22.82
C LEU A 207 10.88 7.87 -23.35
N PHE A 208 9.61 8.27 -23.19
CA PHE A 208 9.17 9.62 -23.55
C PHE A 208 9.91 10.69 -22.76
N TYR A 209 10.13 10.50 -21.45
CA TYR A 209 10.92 11.44 -20.64
C TYR A 209 12.39 11.53 -21.04
N GLU A 210 12.96 10.44 -21.55
CA GLU A 210 14.37 10.43 -22.01
C GLU A 210 14.53 11.09 -23.38
N CYS A 211 13.54 10.96 -24.26
CA CYS A 211 13.65 11.36 -25.66
C CYS A 211 12.95 12.67 -26.02
N SER A 212 11.97 13.13 -25.23
CA SER A 212 11.16 14.31 -25.53
C SER A 212 11.49 15.48 -24.60
N GLU A 213 11.81 16.63 -25.19
CA GLU A 213 11.89 17.92 -24.48
C GLU A 213 10.51 18.58 -24.32
N LEU A 214 9.49 18.11 -25.06
CA LEU A 214 8.13 18.64 -25.02
C LEU A 214 7.33 18.03 -23.87
N ALA A 215 6.52 18.86 -23.22
CA ALA A 215 5.57 18.43 -22.21
C ALA A 215 4.44 17.57 -22.81
N ILE A 216 3.87 16.69 -21.98
CA ILE A 216 2.72 15.86 -22.35
C ILE A 216 1.49 16.76 -22.57
N SER A 217 0.83 16.58 -23.71
CA SER A 217 -0.39 17.29 -24.08
C SER A 217 -1.38 16.35 -24.76
N GLU A 218 -2.65 16.76 -24.91
CA GLU A 218 -3.70 15.93 -25.50
C GLU A 218 -3.39 15.50 -26.94
N ASN A 219 -2.63 16.31 -27.68
CA ASN A 219 -2.22 16.00 -29.04
C ASN A 219 -0.85 15.29 -29.12
N PHE A 220 -0.15 15.19 -27.99
CA PHE A 220 1.21 14.64 -27.93
C PHE A 220 1.48 13.97 -26.58
N TYR A 221 1.17 12.68 -26.50
CA TYR A 221 1.41 11.83 -25.33
C TYR A 221 1.80 10.40 -25.77
N PRO A 222 2.60 9.68 -24.96
CA PRO A 222 2.98 8.31 -25.30
C PRO A 222 1.78 7.37 -25.17
N THR A 223 1.74 6.33 -26.01
CA THR A 223 0.78 5.23 -25.84
C THR A 223 1.20 4.38 -24.65
N VAL A 224 0.40 4.40 -23.59
CA VAL A 224 0.61 3.62 -22.36
C VAL A 224 -0.40 2.48 -22.30
N VAL A 225 0.06 1.30 -21.93
CA VAL A 225 -0.77 0.08 -21.83
C VAL A 225 -0.94 -0.32 -20.37
N GLY A 226 -2.19 -0.57 -19.99
CA GLY A 226 -2.56 -1.21 -18.73
C GLY A 226 -2.87 -2.68 -18.94
N GLU A 227 -2.52 -3.51 -17.97
CA GLU A 227 -2.85 -4.93 -17.89
C GLU A 227 -3.68 -5.18 -16.63
N SER A 228 -4.71 -6.01 -16.73
CA SER A 228 -5.39 -6.58 -15.57
C SER A 228 -4.94 -8.02 -15.38
N VAL A 229 -4.28 -8.30 -14.26
CA VAL A 229 -3.89 -9.68 -13.92
C VAL A 229 -5.06 -10.52 -13.39
N TYR A 230 -6.23 -9.91 -13.18
CA TYR A 230 -7.48 -10.59 -12.82
C TYR A 230 -8.06 -11.42 -13.98
N GLY A 231 -7.81 -10.97 -15.22
CA GLY A 231 -8.42 -11.52 -16.43
C GLY A 231 -8.78 -10.39 -17.40
N ASP A 232 -10.07 -10.17 -17.60
CA ASP A 232 -10.56 -9.11 -18.50
C ASP A 232 -10.37 -7.70 -17.90
N PHE A 233 -9.77 -6.80 -18.68
CA PHE A 233 -9.47 -5.45 -18.24
C PHE A 233 -10.74 -4.60 -18.03
N GLN A 234 -11.70 -4.71 -18.94
CA GLN A 234 -12.93 -3.92 -18.89
C GLN A 234 -13.84 -4.38 -17.76
N GLU A 235 -13.89 -5.69 -17.49
CA GLU A 235 -14.59 -6.24 -16.33
C GLU A 235 -13.98 -5.73 -15.01
N ALA A 236 -12.66 -5.80 -14.86
CA ALA A 236 -11.99 -5.27 -13.68
C ALA A 236 -12.24 -3.76 -13.52
N LEU A 237 -12.20 -3.00 -14.62
CA LEU A 237 -12.46 -1.55 -14.62
C LEU A 237 -13.92 -1.25 -14.23
N TYR A 238 -14.87 -2.06 -14.70
CA TYR A 238 -16.26 -1.99 -14.26
C TYR A 238 -16.40 -2.24 -12.76
N HIS A 239 -15.72 -3.26 -12.21
CA HIS A 239 -15.70 -3.50 -10.77
C HIS A 239 -15.13 -2.31 -9.99
N LEU A 240 -14.07 -1.68 -10.49
CA LEU A 240 -13.49 -0.48 -9.88
C LEU A 240 -14.51 0.69 -9.85
N HIS A 241 -15.16 0.98 -10.97
CA HIS A 241 -16.14 2.08 -11.06
C HIS A 241 -17.42 1.84 -10.26
N LYS A 242 -17.87 0.60 -10.15
CA LYS A 242 -19.09 0.23 -9.39
C LYS A 242 -18.81 -0.15 -7.94
N LYS A 243 -17.55 -0.05 -7.49
CA LYS A 243 -17.08 -0.49 -6.18
C LYS A 243 -17.51 -1.92 -5.86
N LEU A 244 -17.21 -2.84 -6.77
CA LEU A 244 -17.55 -4.26 -6.64
C LEU A 244 -16.33 -5.08 -6.21
N ILE A 245 -16.57 -6.04 -5.30
CA ILE A 245 -15.57 -6.99 -4.81
C ILE A 245 -15.76 -8.29 -5.59
N ALA A 246 -14.79 -8.64 -6.42
CA ALA A 246 -14.75 -9.88 -7.17
C ALA A 246 -13.34 -10.49 -7.12
N THR A 247 -13.28 -11.81 -7.16
CA THR A 247 -12.03 -12.58 -7.29
C THR A 247 -12.30 -13.82 -8.14
N SER A 248 -11.40 -14.13 -9.07
CA SER A 248 -11.50 -15.31 -9.96
C SER A 248 -10.82 -16.54 -9.37
N HIS A 249 -9.90 -16.35 -8.42
CA HIS A 249 -9.04 -17.39 -7.84
C HIS A 249 -9.10 -17.36 -6.30
N PRO A 250 -10.26 -17.70 -5.69
CA PRO A 250 -10.42 -17.66 -4.23
C PRO A 250 -9.40 -18.54 -3.50
N GLU A 251 -8.96 -19.64 -4.10
CA GLU A 251 -7.95 -20.57 -3.56
C GLU A 251 -6.54 -19.97 -3.41
N GLU A 252 -6.27 -18.85 -4.08
CA GLU A 252 -5.01 -18.14 -4.02
C GLU A 252 -4.98 -17.06 -2.93
N ILE A 253 -6.12 -16.72 -2.36
CA ILE A 253 -6.21 -15.75 -1.27
C ILE A 253 -5.53 -16.34 -0.01
N ARG A 254 -4.68 -15.52 0.63
CA ARG A 254 -4.04 -15.82 1.93
C ARG A 254 -4.81 -15.14 3.07
N GLY A 255 -4.41 -15.37 4.32
CA GLY A 255 -5.07 -14.79 5.50
C GLY A 255 -5.19 -13.27 5.47
N GLY A 256 -4.25 -12.57 4.82
CA GLY A 256 -4.33 -11.11 4.60
C GLY A 256 -5.54 -10.66 3.77
N GLY A 257 -6.09 -11.54 2.93
CA GLY A 257 -7.25 -11.23 2.10
C GLY A 257 -8.52 -10.93 2.90
N LEU A 258 -8.70 -11.54 4.08
CA LEU A 258 -9.79 -11.21 4.99
C LEU A 258 -9.74 -9.74 5.43
N LEU A 259 -8.54 -9.27 5.79
CA LEU A 259 -8.32 -7.90 6.23
C LEU A 259 -8.60 -6.92 5.09
N LYS A 260 -8.12 -7.24 3.89
CA LYS A 260 -8.39 -6.43 2.70
C LYS A 260 -9.85 -6.42 2.31
N TYR A 261 -10.55 -7.55 2.40
CA TYR A 261 -11.99 -7.64 2.18
C TYR A 261 -12.76 -6.70 3.11
N CYS A 262 -12.48 -6.76 4.41
CA CYS A 262 -13.13 -5.87 5.39
C CYS A 262 -12.79 -4.39 5.14
N ASN A 263 -11.60 -4.08 4.64
CA ASN A 263 -11.22 -2.72 4.25
C ASN A 263 -11.96 -2.25 2.98
N LEU A 264 -12.21 -3.13 2.02
CA LEU A 264 -13.07 -2.82 0.88
C LEU A 264 -14.51 -2.53 1.34
N LEU A 265 -15.05 -3.35 2.25
CA LEU A 265 -16.39 -3.14 2.82
C LEU A 265 -16.52 -1.79 3.55
N VAL A 266 -15.57 -1.42 4.41
CA VAL A 266 -15.63 -0.13 5.12
C VAL A 266 -15.55 1.06 4.15
N ARG A 267 -14.89 0.88 3.00
CA ARG A 267 -14.81 1.86 1.91
C ARG A 267 -16.00 1.80 0.95
N SER A 268 -17.10 1.19 1.37
CA SER A 268 -18.38 1.08 0.64
C SER A 268 -18.32 0.24 -0.63
N TYR A 269 -17.37 -0.68 -0.75
CA TYR A 269 -17.43 -1.70 -1.79
C TYR A 269 -18.43 -2.79 -1.42
N LYS A 270 -19.03 -3.42 -2.42
CA LYS A 270 -20.03 -4.48 -2.28
C LYS A 270 -19.62 -5.73 -3.03
N PRO A 271 -19.94 -6.93 -2.54
CA PRO A 271 -19.73 -8.17 -3.30
C PRO A 271 -20.39 -8.09 -4.68
N ALA A 272 -19.66 -8.48 -5.73
CA ALA A 272 -20.22 -8.57 -7.07
C ALA A 272 -21.29 -9.68 -7.17
N ASP A 273 -21.10 -10.75 -6.41
CA ASP A 273 -22.00 -11.90 -6.30
C ASP A 273 -22.38 -12.13 -4.82
N PRO A 274 -23.58 -11.66 -4.40
CA PRO A 274 -24.07 -11.84 -3.03
C PRO A 274 -24.33 -13.30 -2.64
N ASP A 275 -24.57 -14.19 -3.60
CA ASP A 275 -24.88 -15.60 -3.31
C ASP A 275 -23.60 -16.38 -2.98
N ARG A 276 -22.48 -16.02 -3.63
CA ARG A 276 -21.18 -16.66 -3.43
C ARG A 276 -20.36 -16.04 -2.29
N ILE A 277 -20.69 -14.83 -1.84
CA ILE A 277 -19.84 -14.12 -0.87
C ILE A 277 -19.71 -14.86 0.46
N LYS A 278 -20.77 -15.50 0.97
CA LYS A 278 -20.69 -16.25 2.24
C LYS A 278 -19.76 -17.45 2.15
N ILE A 279 -19.61 -18.06 0.97
CA ILE A 279 -18.61 -19.12 0.74
C ILE A 279 -17.20 -18.52 0.78
N LEU A 280 -17.02 -17.36 0.15
CA LEU A 280 -15.74 -16.68 0.11
C LEU A 280 -15.30 -16.18 1.49
N GLU A 281 -16.21 -15.61 2.29
CA GLU A 281 -15.95 -15.20 3.68
C GLU A 281 -15.49 -16.38 4.53
N ARG A 282 -16.17 -17.54 4.45
CA ARG A 282 -15.76 -18.76 5.15
C ARG A 282 -14.35 -19.19 4.75
N TYR A 283 -14.03 -19.11 3.46
CA TYR A 283 -12.69 -19.41 2.97
C TYR A 283 -11.64 -18.44 3.53
N MET A 284 -11.90 -17.13 3.45
CA MET A 284 -10.99 -16.10 3.98
C MET A 284 -10.77 -16.24 5.49
N CYS A 285 -11.84 -16.48 6.26
CA CYS A 285 -11.74 -16.76 7.69
C CYS A 285 -10.90 -18.01 7.97
N SER A 286 -11.18 -19.13 7.30
CA SER A 286 -10.39 -20.36 7.46
C SER A 286 -8.91 -20.13 7.13
N ARG A 287 -8.62 -19.44 6.03
CA ARG A 287 -7.26 -19.11 5.62
C ARG A 287 -6.56 -18.17 6.60
N PHE A 288 -7.28 -17.22 7.20
CA PHE A 288 -6.77 -16.32 8.24
C PHE A 288 -6.28 -17.11 9.46
N PHE A 289 -7.09 -18.05 9.98
CA PHE A 289 -6.68 -18.89 11.11
C PHE A 289 -5.55 -19.87 10.77
N ILE A 290 -5.50 -20.37 9.53
CA ILE A 290 -4.40 -21.24 9.08
C ILE A 290 -3.07 -20.47 8.98
N ASP A 291 -3.11 -19.26 8.42
CA ASP A 291 -1.91 -18.45 8.21
C ASP A 291 -1.46 -17.74 9.51
N PHE A 292 -2.38 -17.46 10.44
CA PHE A 292 -2.14 -16.81 11.73
C PHE A 292 -2.79 -17.60 12.90
N PRO A 293 -2.25 -18.77 13.27
CA PRO A 293 -2.86 -19.65 14.26
C PRO A 293 -2.76 -19.12 15.70
N ASP A 294 -1.77 -18.28 15.99
CA ASP A 294 -1.51 -17.73 17.33
C ASP A 294 -2.13 -16.34 17.52
N ILE A 295 -2.71 -16.10 18.69
CA ILE A 295 -3.37 -14.83 19.00
C ILE A 295 -2.40 -13.63 19.04
N GLY A 296 -1.14 -13.85 19.44
CA GLY A 296 -0.10 -12.84 19.39
C GLY A 296 0.25 -12.45 17.96
N GLN A 297 0.34 -13.42 17.05
CA GLN A 297 0.51 -13.16 15.62
C GLN A 297 -0.66 -12.38 15.03
N GLN A 298 -1.89 -12.76 15.39
CA GLN A 298 -3.10 -12.05 14.96
C GLN A 298 -3.09 -10.59 15.44
N ARG A 299 -2.76 -10.34 16.72
CA ARG A 299 -2.63 -8.98 17.26
C ARG A 299 -1.62 -8.14 16.47
N ILE A 300 -0.40 -8.64 16.29
CA ILE A 300 0.65 -7.94 15.53
C ILE A 300 0.17 -7.64 14.11
N LYS A 301 -0.54 -8.59 13.48
CA LYS A 301 -1.03 -8.42 12.13
C LYS A 301 -2.15 -7.38 12.04
N LEU A 302 -3.09 -7.38 12.97
CA LEU A 302 -4.19 -6.42 13.03
C LEU A 302 -3.70 -5.00 13.36
N GLU A 303 -2.88 -4.85 14.40
CA GLU A 303 -2.27 -3.57 14.76
C GLU A 303 -1.44 -3.00 13.61
N GLY A 304 -0.62 -3.84 12.96
CA GLY A 304 0.13 -3.44 11.77
C GLY A 304 -0.76 -3.06 10.58
N TYR A 305 -1.88 -3.75 10.37
CA TYR A 305 -2.83 -3.41 9.32
C TYR A 305 -3.49 -2.05 9.60
N LEU A 306 -3.96 -1.83 10.83
CA LEU A 306 -4.55 -0.56 11.24
C LEU A 306 -3.56 0.60 11.11
N TRP A 307 -2.30 0.36 11.50
CA TRP A 307 -1.22 1.34 11.42
C TRP A 307 -0.91 1.76 9.98
N ASN A 308 -0.96 0.82 9.03
CA ASN A 308 -0.59 1.08 7.63
C ASN A 308 -1.77 1.57 6.78
N HIS A 309 -3.01 1.18 7.10
CA HIS A 309 -4.15 1.44 6.22
C HIS A 309 -5.06 2.60 6.63
N PHE A 310 -4.92 3.09 7.85
CA PHE A 310 -5.76 4.15 8.42
C PHE A 310 -4.87 5.23 9.04
N VAL A 311 -4.25 6.00 8.16
CA VAL A 311 -3.17 6.95 8.49
C VAL A 311 -3.61 8.41 8.33
N GLY A 312 -4.82 8.65 7.83
CA GLY A 312 -5.42 9.95 7.58
C GLY A 312 -5.92 10.65 8.84
N GLY A 313 -6.53 11.82 8.62
CA GLY A 313 -7.06 12.71 9.65
C GLY A 313 -8.26 12.12 10.44
N PRO A 314 -9.09 12.97 11.07
CA PRO A 314 -10.17 12.53 11.98
C PRO A 314 -11.12 11.46 11.39
N ASP A 315 -11.39 11.54 10.08
CA ASP A 315 -12.28 10.60 9.39
C ASP A 315 -11.72 9.16 9.34
N ASP A 316 -10.39 8.99 9.30
CA ASP A 316 -9.76 7.68 9.25
C ASP A 316 -9.84 6.95 10.61
N GLU A 317 -9.85 7.67 11.73
CA GLU A 317 -10.01 7.08 13.07
C GLU A 317 -11.43 6.50 13.25
N LEU A 318 -12.45 7.18 12.72
CA LEU A 318 -13.82 6.64 12.67
C LEU A 318 -13.87 5.38 11.78
N LEU A 319 -13.19 5.40 10.63
CA LEU A 319 -13.10 4.25 9.75
C LEU A 319 -12.37 3.06 10.40
N LYS A 320 -11.38 3.27 11.29
CA LYS A 320 -10.73 2.17 12.03
C LYS A 320 -11.74 1.42 12.90
N TYR A 321 -12.56 2.14 13.66
CA TYR A 321 -13.57 1.52 14.50
C TYR A 321 -14.59 0.75 13.65
N GLN A 322 -15.12 1.38 12.59
CA GLN A 322 -16.06 0.73 11.68
C GLN A 322 -15.46 -0.51 11.02
N TYR A 323 -14.19 -0.44 10.60
CA TYR A 323 -13.45 -1.58 10.05
C TYR A 323 -13.36 -2.73 11.05
N LEU A 324 -13.04 -2.46 12.31
CA LEU A 324 -12.96 -3.49 13.35
C LEU A 324 -14.33 -4.12 13.61
N MET A 325 -15.41 -3.33 13.59
CA MET A 325 -16.76 -3.86 13.74
C MET A 325 -17.20 -4.74 12.55
N ILE A 326 -16.82 -4.35 11.32
CA ILE A 326 -17.04 -5.18 10.12
C ILE A 326 -16.25 -6.49 10.24
N LEU A 327 -14.97 -6.41 10.62
CA LEU A 327 -14.13 -7.59 10.80
C LEU A 327 -14.70 -8.52 11.88
N HIS A 328 -15.19 -7.96 12.99
CA HIS A 328 -15.86 -8.70 14.05
C HIS A 328 -17.07 -9.47 13.51
N SER A 329 -18.00 -8.79 12.83
CA SER A 329 -19.21 -9.40 12.25
C SER A 329 -18.87 -10.51 11.23
N VAL A 330 -17.91 -10.27 10.33
CA VAL A 330 -17.49 -11.29 9.36
C VAL A 330 -16.89 -12.52 10.05
N VAL A 331 -16.02 -12.33 11.05
CA VAL A 331 -15.43 -13.44 11.82
C VAL A 331 -16.49 -14.18 12.63
N GLU A 332 -17.47 -13.48 13.20
CA GLU A 332 -18.56 -14.07 13.98
C GLU A 332 -19.47 -14.94 13.10
N GLU A 333 -19.94 -14.41 11.96
CA GLU A 333 -20.90 -15.06 11.07
C GLU A 333 -20.30 -16.18 10.22
N SER A 334 -19.05 -16.00 9.76
CA SER A 334 -18.46 -16.83 8.70
C SER A 334 -17.39 -17.80 9.20
N THR A 335 -17.07 -17.81 10.51
CA THR A 335 -16.18 -18.81 11.09
C THR A 335 -16.92 -20.11 11.43
N VAL A 336 -16.43 -21.23 10.89
CA VAL A 336 -17.01 -22.57 11.08
C VAL A 336 -16.84 -23.06 12.53
N CYS A 337 -17.82 -23.80 13.05
CA CYS A 337 -17.92 -24.23 14.45
C CYS A 337 -16.71 -25.01 15.00
N LEU A 338 -15.88 -25.61 14.13
CA LEU A 338 -14.69 -26.37 14.53
C LEU A 338 -13.60 -25.51 15.17
N MET A 339 -13.68 -24.18 15.07
CA MET A 339 -12.70 -23.22 15.60
C MET A 339 -13.33 -22.32 16.68
N GLY A 340 -14.19 -22.88 17.53
CA GLY A 340 -15.00 -22.09 18.47
C GLY A 340 -14.17 -21.36 19.55
N HIS A 341 -13.04 -21.93 19.97
CA HIS A 341 -12.18 -21.30 20.97
C HIS A 341 -11.36 -20.17 20.35
N GLU A 342 -10.71 -20.46 19.23
CA GLU A 342 -9.93 -19.53 18.43
C GLU A 342 -10.80 -18.35 17.99
N ARG A 343 -12.02 -18.63 17.52
CA ARG A 343 -13.01 -17.60 17.18
C ARG A 343 -13.27 -16.65 18.35
N ARG A 344 -13.55 -17.17 19.55
CA ARG A 344 -13.80 -16.31 20.72
C ARG A 344 -12.58 -15.47 21.09
N GLN A 345 -11.38 -16.05 21.05
CA GLN A 345 -10.15 -15.30 21.32
C GLN A 345 -9.94 -14.16 20.32
N THR A 346 -10.14 -14.41 19.03
CA THR A 346 -10.01 -13.40 17.98
C THR A 346 -11.09 -12.32 18.09
N LEU A 347 -12.34 -12.69 18.37
CA LEU A 347 -13.42 -11.72 18.59
C LEU A 347 -13.10 -10.80 19.79
N CYS A 348 -12.70 -11.36 20.93
CA CYS A 348 -12.30 -10.57 22.09
C CYS A 348 -11.10 -9.64 21.78
N LEU A 349 -10.13 -10.10 20.99
CA LEU A 349 -9.01 -9.26 20.54
C LEU A 349 -9.51 -8.08 19.68
N ILE A 350 -10.43 -8.34 18.74
CA ILE A 350 -10.99 -7.29 17.88
C ILE A 350 -11.77 -6.27 18.72
N GLU A 351 -12.57 -6.73 19.69
CA GLU A 351 -13.30 -5.87 20.63
C GLU A 351 -12.35 -5.03 21.50
N GLU A 352 -11.26 -5.60 22.00
CA GLU A 352 -10.25 -4.89 22.78
C GLU A 352 -9.59 -3.77 21.95
N LEU A 353 -9.23 -4.07 20.70
CA LEU A 353 -8.67 -3.08 19.78
C LEU A 353 -9.70 -1.98 19.46
N ALA A 354 -10.97 -2.33 19.26
CA ALA A 354 -12.04 -1.38 18.99
C ALA A 354 -12.29 -0.44 20.19
N CYS A 355 -12.32 -1.00 21.41
CA CYS A 355 -12.39 -0.23 22.66
C CYS A 355 -11.20 0.73 22.79
N THR A 356 -9.99 0.27 22.46
CA THR A 356 -8.78 1.10 22.50
C THR A 356 -8.89 2.29 21.55
N VAL A 357 -9.39 2.08 20.33
CA VAL A 357 -9.63 3.17 19.36
C VAL A 357 -10.62 4.19 19.92
N LEU A 358 -11.77 3.75 20.46
CA LEU A 358 -12.78 4.65 21.05
C LEU A 358 -12.25 5.44 22.25
N CYS A 359 -11.53 4.77 23.18
CA CYS A 359 -10.93 5.42 24.34
C CYS A 359 -9.91 6.49 23.93
N ASN A 360 -9.09 6.19 22.91
CA ASN A 360 -8.12 7.16 22.38
C ASN A 360 -8.81 8.37 21.76
N GLU A 361 -9.87 8.17 20.98
CA GLU A 361 -10.68 9.25 20.42
C GLU A 361 -11.28 10.14 21.52
N GLN A 362 -11.89 9.55 22.55
CA GLN A 362 -12.50 10.30 23.65
C GLN A 362 -11.47 11.07 24.48
N ASN A 363 -10.28 10.50 24.69
CA ASN A 363 -9.16 11.20 25.33
C ASN A 363 -8.68 12.39 24.50
N ARG A 364 -8.57 12.25 23.17
CA ARG A 364 -8.20 13.37 22.28
C ARG A 364 -9.22 14.49 22.31
N TYR A 365 -10.52 14.14 22.25
CA TYR A 365 -11.61 15.11 22.35
C TYR A 365 -11.55 15.85 23.70
N SER A 366 -11.31 15.13 24.79
CA SER A 366 -11.18 15.72 26.13
C SER A 366 -9.95 16.63 26.27
N MET A 367 -8.81 16.28 25.64
CA MET A 367 -7.61 17.12 25.65
C MET A 367 -7.76 18.38 24.79
N GLN A 368 -8.46 18.30 23.66
CA GLN A 368 -8.74 19.47 22.81
C GLN A 368 -9.74 20.44 23.45
N HIS A 369 -10.65 19.94 24.29
CA HIS A 369 -11.63 20.72 25.05
C HIS A 369 -11.26 20.93 26.52
N ALA A 370 -10.03 20.60 26.93
CA ALA A 370 -9.53 20.97 28.24
C ALA A 370 -9.36 22.50 28.29
N ALA A 371 -10.17 23.18 29.09
CA ALA A 371 -10.01 24.60 29.34
C ALA A 371 -8.58 24.87 29.83
N PRO A 372 -7.92 25.97 29.40
CA PRO A 372 -6.63 26.34 29.98
C PRO A 372 -6.81 26.45 31.49
N ILE A 373 -5.95 25.78 32.26
CA ILE A 373 -5.88 25.97 33.71
C ILE A 373 -5.75 27.48 33.91
N PRO A 374 -6.70 28.16 34.57
CA PRO A 374 -6.57 29.59 34.80
C PRO A 374 -5.30 29.81 35.61
N THR A 375 -4.32 30.50 35.04
CA THR A 375 -3.19 31.03 35.80
C THR A 375 -3.78 31.83 36.95
N PRO A 376 -3.51 31.48 38.22
CA PRO A 376 -4.09 32.21 39.33
C PRO A 376 -3.64 33.67 39.24
N PRO A 377 -4.56 34.64 39.41
CA PRO A 377 -4.20 36.05 39.31
C PRO A 377 -3.15 36.37 40.38
N ILE A 378 -1.99 36.87 39.95
CA ILE A 378 -1.00 37.43 40.87
C ILE A 378 -1.56 38.77 41.33
N ILE A 379 -1.87 38.88 42.61
CA ILE A 379 -2.40 40.11 43.21
C ILE A 379 -1.22 40.98 43.62
N PHE A 380 -1.15 42.21 43.10
CA PHE A 380 -0.16 43.20 43.52
C PHE A 380 -0.80 44.23 44.44
N ALA A 381 -0.34 44.28 45.70
CA ALA A 381 -0.82 45.23 46.69
C ALA A 381 0.34 45.67 47.59
N GLY A 382 0.49 46.97 47.82
CA GLY A 382 1.48 47.51 48.75
C GLY A 382 2.95 47.26 48.41
N GLY A 383 3.29 47.00 47.14
CA GLY A 383 4.68 46.76 46.70
C GLY A 383 5.12 45.29 46.71
N TYR A 384 4.22 44.36 47.06
CA TYR A 384 4.51 42.92 47.11
C TYR A 384 3.56 42.13 46.20
N TYR A 385 4.09 41.04 45.64
CA TYR A 385 3.32 40.08 44.83
C TYR A 385 2.81 38.94 45.71
N TYR A 386 1.50 38.71 45.68
CA TYR A 386 0.85 37.61 46.41
C TYR A 386 0.36 36.55 45.43
N ALA A 387 0.85 35.31 45.58
CA ALA A 387 0.36 34.15 44.87
C ALA A 387 -0.58 33.34 45.79
N PRO A 388 -1.82 33.01 45.39
CA PRO A 388 -2.70 32.18 46.20
C PRO A 388 -2.18 30.74 46.25
N ILE A 389 -2.06 30.16 47.45
CA ILE A 389 -1.82 28.73 47.61
C ILE A 389 -3.15 28.01 47.36
N LEU A 390 -3.28 27.37 46.21
CA LEU A 390 -4.40 26.47 45.93
C LEU A 390 -4.18 25.15 46.68
N SER A 391 -5.13 24.75 47.53
CA SER A 391 -5.15 23.37 48.03
C SER A 391 -5.47 22.44 46.87
N ALA A 392 -4.60 21.47 46.62
CA ALA A 392 -4.86 20.43 45.63
C ALA A 392 -6.14 19.68 46.04
N GLN A 393 -7.20 19.79 45.24
CA GLN A 393 -8.33 18.87 45.36
C GLN A 393 -7.85 17.46 44.99
N PRO A 394 -8.24 16.40 45.72
CA PRO A 394 -7.94 15.04 45.32
C PRO A 394 -8.73 14.72 44.04
N CYS A 395 -8.03 14.30 43.00
CA CYS A 395 -8.63 13.74 41.79
C CYS A 395 -9.49 12.52 42.18
N THR A 396 -10.81 12.59 41.97
CA THR A 396 -11.70 11.43 42.05
C THR A 396 -11.74 10.74 40.69
N CYS A 397 -10.65 10.06 40.33
CA CYS A 397 -10.68 9.00 39.33
C CYS A 397 -11.01 7.69 40.05
N THR A 398 -12.31 7.39 40.22
CA THR A 398 -12.75 6.08 40.68
C THR A 398 -13.15 5.25 39.46
N SER A 399 -12.28 4.32 39.11
CA SER A 399 -12.52 3.25 38.16
C SER A 399 -13.59 2.31 38.72
N TYR A 400 -14.69 2.12 38.00
CA TYR A 400 -15.55 0.95 38.17
C TYR A 400 -15.90 0.40 36.79
N MET A 401 -15.09 -0.57 36.35
CA MET A 401 -15.55 -1.59 35.41
C MET A 401 -16.59 -2.44 36.13
N THR A 402 -17.79 -2.51 35.56
CA THR A 402 -18.71 -3.63 35.82
C THR A 402 -18.69 -4.52 34.60
N CYS A 403 -17.93 -5.60 34.69
CA CYS A 403 -18.09 -6.75 33.82
C CYS A 403 -19.37 -7.47 34.27
N THR A 404 -20.35 -7.63 33.38
CA THR A 404 -21.43 -8.59 33.57
C THR A 404 -21.12 -9.87 32.83
N SER A 405 -21.30 -10.97 33.54
CA SER A 405 -21.04 -12.37 33.18
C SER A 405 -21.94 -12.93 32.08
#